data_AF-A0A1Z5II57-F1
#
_entry.id   AF-A0A1Z5II57-F1
#
_cell.length_a   1.000
_cell.length_b   1.000
_cell.length_c   1.000
_cell.angle_alpha   90.00
_cell.angle_beta   90.00
_cell.angle_gamma   90.00
#
_symmetry.space_group_name_H-M   'P 1'
#
loop_
_entity.id
_entity.type
_entity.pdbx_description
1 polymer ?
#
loop_
_entity_poly.entity_id
_entity_poly.type
_entity_poly.pdbx_seq_one_letter_code
_entity_poly.pdbx_strand_id
1 'polypeptide(L)'
;MDKDKLVIRKKTSLGSRLRRMLLLILLWIIAIYVLAINVCFIFGIYSDALVVNYSLFNLSFHLYKMLGYLIIIIGGLVALYSVVHIRNLKRKAAANDKDNA
;
A
#
# COMPACT_ATOMS: atom_id res chain seq x y z
N MET A 1 -31.89 22.84 10.79
CA MET A 1 -31.52 21.88 9.73
C MET A 1 -30.42 20.98 10.30
N ASP A 2 -30.70 19.69 10.41
CA ASP A 2 -29.90 18.72 11.16
C ASP A 2 -28.56 18.46 10.45
N LYS A 3 -27.46 19.00 11.01
CA LYS A 3 -26.10 18.92 10.43
C LYS A 3 -25.54 17.49 10.47
N ASP A 4 -26.16 16.57 11.20
CA ASP A 4 -25.65 15.22 11.42
C ASP A 4 -25.96 14.26 10.25
N LYS A 5 -26.83 14.67 9.32
CA LYS A 5 -27.16 13.89 8.10
C LYS A 5 -26.23 14.10 6.90
N LEU A 6 -25.34 15.10 6.94
CA LEU A 6 -24.46 15.42 5.80
C LEU A 6 -23.21 14.53 5.72
N VAL A 7 -22.92 13.74 6.75
CA VAL A 7 -21.85 12.75 6.69
C VAL A 7 -22.39 11.47 6.06
N ILE A 8 -22.44 11.44 4.72
CA ILE A 8 -22.62 10.20 3.96
C ILE A 8 -21.35 9.36 4.19
N ARG A 9 -21.29 8.66 5.32
CA ARG A 9 -20.21 7.73 5.64
C ARG A 9 -20.47 6.48 4.81
N LYS A 10 -19.70 6.29 3.72
CA LYS A 10 -19.75 5.06 2.91
C LYS A 10 -19.53 3.86 3.84
N LYS A 11 -20.60 3.13 4.18
CA LYS A 11 -20.52 1.93 5.02
C LYS A 11 -19.88 0.82 4.20
N THR A 12 -18.55 0.77 4.20
CA THR A 12 -17.81 -0.40 3.73
C THR A 12 -18.23 -1.60 4.57
N SER A 13 -18.80 -2.63 3.94
CA SER A 13 -19.29 -3.81 4.64
C SER A 13 -18.15 -4.52 5.40
N LEU A 14 -18.45 -5.13 6.55
CA LEU A 14 -17.46 -5.85 7.35
C LEU A 14 -16.76 -6.95 6.53
N GLY A 15 -17.50 -7.68 5.69
CA GLY A 15 -16.91 -8.68 4.79
C GLY A 15 -15.93 -8.08 3.77
N SER A 16 -16.23 -6.89 3.22
CA SER A 16 -15.30 -6.22 2.29
C SER A 16 -14.00 -5.78 2.98
N ARG A 17 -14.06 -5.38 4.26
CA ARG A 17 -12.90 -5.02 5.08
C ARG A 17 -12.05 -6.25 5.42
N LEU A 18 -12.69 -7.33 5.86
CA LEU A 18 -12.00 -8.57 6.22
C LEU A 18 -11.27 -9.18 5.03
N ARG A 19 -11.92 -9.25 3.87
CA ARG A 19 -11.29 -9.74 2.63
C ARG A 19 -10.06 -8.90 2.25
N ARG A 20 -10.16 -7.57 2.33
CA ARG A 20 -9.01 -6.68 2.09
C ARG A 20 -7.87 -6.95 3.08
N MET A 21 -8.21 -7.14 4.36
CA MET A 21 -7.22 -7.42 5.40
C MET A 21 -6.49 -8.74 5.13
N LEU A 22 -7.22 -9.81 4.80
CA LEU A 22 -6.65 -11.12 4.47
C LEU A 22 -5.73 -11.05 3.24
N LEU A 23 -6.15 -10.36 2.18
CA LEU A 23 -5.33 -10.16 0.98
C LEU A 23 -4.04 -9.40 1.31
N LEU A 24 -4.12 -8.37 2.15
CA LEU A 24 -2.94 -7.61 2.59
C LEU A 24 -2.01 -8.48 3.44
N ILE A 25 -2.53 -9.26 4.38
CA ILE A 25 -1.73 -10.17 5.20
C ILE A 25 -1.00 -11.18 4.31
N LEU A 26 -1.72 -11.83 3.40
CA LEU A 26 -1.14 -12.82 2.50
C LEU A 26 -0.04 -12.21 1.62
N LEU A 27 -0.28 -11.02 1.08
CA LEU A 27 0.71 -10.27 0.30
C LEU A 27 1.99 -10.03 1.11
N TRP A 28 1.86 -9.56 2.36
CA TRP A 28 3.01 -9.27 3.21
C TRP A 28 3.76 -10.52 3.64
N ILE A 29 3.08 -11.63 3.90
CA ILE A 29 3.73 -12.91 4.18
C ILE A 29 4.65 -13.31 3.03
N ILE A 30 4.16 -13.26 1.79
CA ILE A 30 4.95 -13.59 0.60
C ILE A 30 6.13 -12.61 0.46
N ALA A 31 5.89 -11.32 0.61
CA ALA A 31 6.94 -10.30 0.49
C ALA A 31 8.05 -10.49 1.53
N ILE A 32 7.70 -10.75 2.79
CA ILE A 32 8.66 -11.01 3.87
C ILE A 32 9.42 -12.30 3.60
N TYR A 33 8.75 -13.36 3.12
CA TYR A 33 9.39 -14.63 2.81
C TYR A 33 10.47 -14.47 1.73
N VAL A 34 10.15 -13.80 0.62
CA VAL A 34 11.12 -13.51 -0.46
C VAL A 34 12.27 -12.66 0.07
N LEU A 35 11.98 -11.63 0.88
CA LEU A 35 13.01 -10.79 1.47
C LEU A 35 13.93 -11.59 2.39
N ALA A 36 13.38 -12.44 3.26
CA ALA A 36 14.14 -13.24 4.22
C ALA A 36 15.10 -14.21 3.50
N ILE A 37 14.65 -14.91 2.46
CA ILE A 37 15.51 -15.82 1.68
C ILE A 37 16.71 -15.06 1.09
N ASN A 38 16.46 -13.92 0.46
CA ASN A 38 17.52 -13.12 -0.16
C ASN A 38 18.47 -12.52 0.89
N VAL A 39 17.96 -12.09 2.03
CA VAL A 39 18.76 -11.58 3.16
C VAL A 39 19.63 -12.68 3.77
N CYS A 40 19.07 -13.87 4.01
CA CYS A 40 19.84 -15.03 4.49
C CYS A 40 21.00 -15.37 3.54
N PHE A 41 20.75 -15.32 2.22
CA PHE A 41 21.78 -15.56 1.21
C PHE A 41 22.89 -14.49 1.24
N ILE A 42 22.54 -13.20 1.36
CA ILE A 42 23.52 -12.10 1.49
C ILE A 42 24.41 -12.28 2.74
N PHE A 43 23.84 -12.77 3.84
CA PHE A 43 24.58 -13.04 5.08
C PHE A 43 25.32 -14.38 5.10
N GLY A 44 25.29 -15.16 4.01
CA GLY A 44 25.97 -16.44 3.92
C GLY A 44 25.33 -17.57 4.74
N ILE A 45 24.05 -17.43 5.10
CA ILE A 45 23.28 -18.47 5.79
C ILE A 45 22.71 -19.41 4.73
N TYR A 46 23.27 -20.62 4.63
CA TYR A 46 22.89 -21.60 3.63
C TYR A 46 22.25 -22.85 4.27
N SER A 47 21.22 -23.37 3.60
CA SER A 47 20.61 -24.68 3.83
C SER A 47 20.14 -25.19 2.48
N ASP A 48 20.11 -26.50 2.24
CA ASP A 48 19.68 -27.08 0.96
C ASP A 48 18.31 -26.54 0.51
N ALA A 49 17.38 -26.39 1.45
CA ALA A 49 16.07 -25.78 1.18
C ALA A 49 16.17 -24.28 0.86
N LEU A 50 17.05 -23.54 1.51
CA LEU A 50 17.26 -22.10 1.27
C LEU A 50 17.90 -21.85 -0.10
N VAL A 51 18.83 -22.69 -0.55
CA VAL A 51 19.51 -22.54 -1.84
C VAL A 51 18.53 -22.77 -3.01
N VAL A 52 17.65 -23.77 -2.89
CA VAL A 52 16.58 -24.02 -3.88
C VAL A 52 15.60 -22.85 -3.92
N ASN A 53 15.11 -22.41 -2.75
CA ASN A 53 14.19 -21.28 -2.67
C ASN A 53 14.82 -19.97 -3.15
N TYR A 54 16.10 -19.75 -2.86
CA TYR A 54 16.85 -18.62 -3.39
C TYR A 54 16.92 -18.70 -4.91
N SER A 55 17.24 -19.84 -5.52
CA SER A 55 17.27 -19.96 -6.98
C SER A 55 15.94 -19.61 -7.65
N LEU A 56 14.81 -19.91 -7.01
CA LEU A 56 13.46 -19.54 -7.47
C LEU A 56 13.12 -18.06 -7.25
N PHE A 57 13.53 -17.48 -6.12
CA PHE A 57 13.18 -16.12 -5.71
C PHE A 57 14.36 -15.15 -5.68
N ASN A 58 15.43 -15.47 -6.42
CA ASN A 58 16.63 -14.65 -6.50
C ASN A 58 16.27 -13.36 -7.22
N LEU A 59 16.09 -12.29 -6.45
CA LEU A 59 16.01 -10.98 -7.04
C LEU A 59 17.43 -10.53 -7.31
N SER A 60 17.78 -10.43 -8.59
CA SER A 60 19.02 -9.76 -8.98
C SER A 60 19.03 -8.34 -8.39
N PHE A 61 20.23 -7.83 -8.07
CA PHE A 61 20.38 -6.44 -7.59
C PHE A 61 19.72 -5.41 -8.53
N HIS A 62 19.61 -5.72 -9.82
CA HIS A 62 18.86 -4.93 -10.79
C HIS A 62 17.35 -4.90 -10.50
N LEU A 63 16.75 -6.06 -10.21
CA LEU A 63 15.34 -6.17 -9.84
C LEU A 63 15.05 -5.46 -8.50
N TYR A 64 15.94 -5.55 -7.51
CA TYR A 64 15.81 -4.79 -6.26
C TYR A 64 15.79 -3.27 -6.51
N LYS A 65 16.72 -2.77 -7.34
CA LYS A 65 16.74 -1.36 -7.72
C LYS A 65 15.46 -0.96 -8.46
N MET A 66 15.01 -1.78 -9.40
CA MET A 66 13.79 -1.53 -10.16
C MET A 66 12.54 -1.50 -9.26
N LEU A 67 12.42 -2.47 -8.33
CA LEU A 67 11.35 -2.50 -7.35
C LEU A 67 11.39 -1.29 -6.41
N GLY A 68 12.58 -0.91 -5.94
CA GLY A 68 12.77 0.28 -5.12
C GLY A 68 12.31 1.56 -5.81
N TYR A 69 12.71 1.75 -7.08
CA TYR A 69 12.23 2.89 -7.88
C TYR A 69 10.72 2.85 -8.07
N LEU A 70 10.15 1.68 -8.36
CA LEU A 70 8.72 1.52 -8.53
C LEU A 70 7.95 1.93 -7.26
N ILE A 71 8.41 1.49 -6.08
CA ILE A 71 7.81 1.84 -4.79
C ILE A 71 7.86 3.35 -4.55
N ILE A 72 9.01 3.99 -4.79
CA ILE A 72 9.17 5.44 -4.63
C ILE A 72 8.24 6.20 -5.57
N ILE A 73 8.17 5.80 -6.84
CA ILE A 73 7.32 6.45 -7.85
C ILE A 73 5.84 6.31 -7.48
N ILE A 74 5.38 5.10 -7.19
CA ILE A 74 3.97 4.85 -6.82
C ILE A 74 3.64 5.61 -5.52
N GLY A 75 4.52 5.54 -4.51
CA GLY A 75 4.34 6.27 -3.26
C GLY A 75 4.23 7.78 -3.48
N GLY A 76 5.08 8.35 -4.33
CA GLY A 76 5.03 9.76 -4.71
C GLY A 76 3.73 10.14 -5.43
N LEU A 77 3.28 9.33 -6.39
CA LEU A 77 2.03 9.56 -7.11
C LEU A 77 0.81 9.49 -6.18
N VAL A 78 0.77 8.52 -5.27
CA VAL A 78 -0.30 8.39 -4.27
C VAL A 78 -0.31 9.60 -3.34
N ALA A 79 0.84 10.01 -2.82
CA ALA A 79 0.96 11.18 -1.95
C ALA A 79 0.48 12.46 -2.66
N LEU A 80 0.91 12.68 -3.90
CA LEU A 80 0.50 13.82 -4.71
C LEU A 80 -1.02 13.82 -4.92
N TYR A 81 -1.58 12.67 -5.32
CA TYR A 81 -3.02 12.52 -5.50
C TYR A 81 -3.78 12.80 -4.20
N SER A 82 -3.34 12.27 -3.07
CA SER A 82 -3.96 12.52 -1.76
C SER A 82 -3.96 14.00 -1.40
N VAL A 83 -2.85 14.72 -1.62
CA VAL A 83 -2.76 16.17 -1.38
C VAL A 83 -3.73 16.94 -2.27
N VAL A 84 -3.77 16.64 -3.57
CA VAL A 84 -4.69 17.28 -4.51
C VAL A 84 -6.15 16.99 -4.14
N HIS A 85 -6.47 15.75 -3.81
CA HIS A 85 -7.80 15.32 -3.43
C HIS A 85 -8.29 16.06 -2.17
N ILE A 86 -7.47 16.11 -1.12
CA ILE A 86 -7.81 16.83 0.13
C ILE A 86 -7.99 18.33 -0.13
N ARG A 87 -7.13 18.95 -0.94
CA ARG A 87 -7.27 20.38 -1.31
C ARG A 87 -8.57 20.65 -2.06
N ASN A 88 -8.94 19.78 -3.00
CA ASN A 88 -10.20 19.90 -3.73
C ASN A 88 -11.42 19.74 -2.81
N LEU A 89 -11.38 18.81 -1.86
CA LEU A 89 -12.43 18.66 -0.86
C LEU A 89 -12.56 19.91 0.02
N LYS A 90 -11.44 20.48 0.49
CA LYS A 90 -11.44 21.74 1.26
C LYS A 90 -12.04 22.90 0.46
N ARG A 91 -11.70 23.04 -0.83
CA ARG A 91 -12.26 24.06 -1.72
C ARG A 91 -13.77 23.92 -1.89
N LYS A 92 -14.26 22.68 -2.12
CA LYS A 92 -15.70 22.40 -2.25
C LYS A 92 -16.47 22.68 -0.96
N ALA A 93 -15.89 22.34 0.20
CA ALA A 93 -16.50 22.66 1.50
C ALA A 93 -16.63 24.17 1.71
N ALA A 94 -15.58 24.95 1.39
CA ALA A 94 -15.61 26.40 1.53
C ALA A 94 -16.58 27.12 0.57
N ALA A 95 -16.81 26.55 -0.63
CA ALA A 95 -17.80 27.08 -1.56
C ALA A 95 -19.24 26.85 -1.07
N ASN A 96 -19.55 25.63 -0.60
CA ASN A 96 -20.88 25.31 -0.06
C ASN A 96 -21.23 26.08 1.22
N ASP A 97 -20.25 26.51 2.01
CA ASP A 97 -20.50 27.32 3.22
C ASP A 97 -20.85 28.78 2.88
N LYS A 98 -20.37 29.29 1.73
CA LYS A 98 -20.72 30.63 1.24
C LYS A 98 -22.07 30.71 0.54
N ASP A 99 -22.50 29.64 -0.13
CA ASP A 99 -23.81 29.58 -0.79
C ASP A 99 -24.98 29.33 0.19
N ASN A 100 -24.68 28.90 1.42
CA ASN A 100 -25.67 28.66 2.49
C ASN A 100 -25.71 29.77 3.57
N ALA A 101 -24.94 30.85 3.38
CA ALA A 101 -24.91 32.03 4.26
C ALA A 101 -25.66 33.20 3.64
#